data_AF-A0A7Y5BRD9-F1
#
_entry.id   AF-A0A7Y5BRD9-F1
#
_cell.length_a   1.000
_cell.length_b   1.000
_cell.length_c   1.000
_cell.angle_alpha   90.00
_cell.angle_beta   90.00
_cell.angle_gamma   90.00
#
_symmetry.space_group_name_H-M   'P 1'
#
loop_
_entity.id
_entity.type
_entity.pdbx_description
1 polymer ?
#
loop_
_entity_poly.entity_id
_entity_poly.type
_entity_poly.pdbx_seq_one_letter_code
_entity_poly.pdbx_strand_id
1 'polypeptide(L)'
;MTEIPPSSPQKSPLTDEEVRRRIKGLIQLGNAPKVAELILIQAGATPDQVKTALQAHQQEKQVEVKEQGFLGWVVVLVTLLVVLLVLYLWLNWPGEKTQTPAPVSSPPSNNDSLVKGLLEAFLDTQNVPPLEDLPEPFVEYDEAGGDAACPKNKNTAADLFGGAAGTWAFQTEAAGWLFYDDAAARLTIPKNMAGSVAYGSARSPKFLPVIGPAKVSGVYMAFVLCPQ
;
A
#
# COMPACT_ATOMS: atom_id res chain seq x y z
N MET A 1 48.91 58.60 33.26
CA MET A 1 49.55 57.33 32.83
C MET A 1 48.43 56.45 32.34
N THR A 2 48.44 56.18 31.04
CA THR A 2 47.31 55.59 30.29
C THR A 2 47.67 54.14 29.99
N GLU A 3 47.00 53.18 30.62
CA GLU A 3 47.11 51.77 30.23
C GLU A 3 46.01 51.45 29.21
N ILE A 4 46.43 51.22 27.98
CA ILE A 4 45.63 50.62 26.92
C ILE A 4 45.90 49.11 27.01
N PRO A 5 44.89 48.24 27.18
CA PRO A 5 45.09 46.80 27.10
C PRO A 5 45.11 46.36 25.62
N PRO A 6 46.11 45.61 25.15
CA PRO A 6 46.01 44.90 23.89
C PRO A 6 45.82 43.40 24.15
N SER A 7 44.78 42.82 23.54
CA SER A 7 44.88 41.65 22.64
C SER A 7 43.54 40.90 22.60
N SER A 8 42.88 41.01 21.45
CA SER A 8 41.81 40.08 21.05
C SER A 8 42.33 38.64 21.05
N PRO A 9 41.50 37.66 21.45
CA PRO A 9 41.90 36.26 21.42
C PRO A 9 42.18 35.80 19.98
N GLN A 10 43.42 35.36 19.77
CA GLN A 10 43.95 34.85 18.52
C GLN A 10 43.25 33.51 18.19
N LYS A 11 42.27 33.54 17.28
CA LYS A 11 41.56 32.36 16.76
C LYS A 11 42.58 31.43 16.09
N SER A 12 42.79 30.24 16.66
CA SER A 12 43.69 29.23 16.08
C SER A 12 43.28 28.90 14.64
N PRO A 13 44.23 28.73 13.71
CA PRO A 13 43.91 28.35 12.33
C PRO A 13 43.19 27.01 12.30
N LEU A 14 42.10 26.94 11.53
CA LEU A 14 41.26 25.75 11.43
C LEU A 14 42.04 24.65 10.70
N THR A 15 42.12 23.45 11.28
CA THR A 15 42.78 22.28 10.66
C THR A 15 41.94 21.75 9.49
N ASP A 16 42.59 21.21 8.45
CA ASP A 16 41.94 20.67 7.23
C ASP A 16 40.78 19.71 7.52
N GLU A 17 40.93 18.86 8.54
CA GLU A 17 39.91 17.88 8.92
C GLU A 17 38.67 18.53 9.54
N GLU A 18 38.86 19.60 10.29
CA GLU A 18 37.78 20.38 10.92
C GLU A 18 37.03 21.23 9.86
N VAL A 19 37.77 21.73 8.87
CA VAL A 19 37.19 22.40 7.69
C VAL A 19 36.30 21.42 6.92
N ARG A 20 36.78 20.21 6.63
CA ARG A 20 36.02 19.16 5.93
C ARG A 20 34.75 18.76 6.69
N ARG A 21 34.85 18.53 8.00
CA ARG A 21 33.72 18.17 8.86
C ARG A 21 32.63 19.25 8.84
N ARG A 22 33.04 20.52 8.94
CA ARG A 22 32.10 21.65 8.95
C ARG A 22 31.46 21.89 7.59
N ILE A 23 32.19 21.71 6.48
CA ILE A 23 31.61 21.75 5.12
C ILE A 23 30.51 20.71 4.97
N LYS A 24 30.80 19.46 5.38
CA LYS A 24 29.83 18.37 5.27
C LYS A 24 28.57 18.66 6.08
N GLY A 25 28.70 19.16 7.31
CA GLY A 25 27.57 19.57 8.14
C GLY A 25 26.75 20.71 7.53
N LEU A 26 27.41 21.75 7.00
CA LEU A 26 26.73 22.90 6.37
C LEU A 26 25.93 22.48 5.14
N ILE A 27 26.47 21.58 4.31
CA ILE A 27 25.79 21.07 3.12
C ILE A 27 24.63 20.12 3.49
N GLN A 28 24.78 19.30 4.55
CA GLN A 28 23.69 18.46 5.05
C GLN A 28 22.52 19.28 5.61
N LEU A 29 22.80 20.46 6.16
CA LEU A 29 21.77 21.42 6.61
C LEU A 29 21.07 22.14 5.45
N GLY A 30 21.37 21.79 4.20
CA GLY A 30 20.73 22.37 3.00
C GLY A 30 21.32 23.71 2.56
N ASN A 31 22.45 24.14 3.12
CA ASN A 31 23.09 25.39 2.70
C ASN A 31 23.73 25.23 1.33
N ALA A 32 23.57 26.25 0.48
CA ALA A 32 24.23 26.30 -0.81
C ALA A 32 25.77 26.28 -0.63
N PRO A 33 26.53 25.63 -1.52
CA PRO A 33 27.99 25.50 -1.44
C PRO A 33 28.73 26.84 -1.22
N LYS A 34 28.26 27.90 -1.89
CA LYS A 34 28.82 29.26 -1.79
C LYS A 34 28.62 29.88 -0.41
N VAL A 35 27.53 29.54 0.28
CA VAL A 35 27.24 30.01 1.65
C VAL A 35 28.12 29.28 2.65
N ALA A 36 28.31 27.97 2.48
CA ALA A 36 29.23 27.19 3.31
C ALA A 36 30.66 27.71 3.21
N GLU A 37 31.12 28.04 2.00
CA GLU A 37 32.43 28.63 1.74
C GLU A 37 32.64 29.95 2.50
N LEU A 38 31.67 30.86 2.43
CA LEU A 38 31.74 32.15 3.12
C LEU A 38 31.81 32.00 4.64
N ILE A 39 31.01 31.09 5.22
CA ILE A 39 30.97 30.82 6.66
C ILE A 39 32.32 30.28 7.15
N LEU A 40 32.99 29.45 6.35
CA LEU A 40 34.27 28.84 6.72
C LEU A 40 35.45 29.77 6.58
N ILE A 41 35.45 30.62 5.55
CA ILE A 41 36.44 31.69 5.41
C ILE A 41 36.33 32.65 6.60
N GLN A 42 35.10 33.02 7.01
CA GLN A 42 34.86 33.80 8.23
C GLN A 42 35.25 33.07 9.53
N ALA A 43 35.20 31.73 9.52
CA ALA A 43 35.66 30.90 10.63
C ALA A 43 37.20 30.75 10.69
N GLY A 44 37.94 31.27 9.70
CA GLY A 44 39.40 31.24 9.65
C GLY A 44 39.99 30.09 8.81
N ALA A 45 39.19 29.47 7.93
CA ALA A 45 39.68 28.51 6.95
C ALA A 45 40.29 29.24 5.73
N THR A 46 41.32 28.67 5.11
CA THR A 46 41.87 29.25 3.88
C THR A 46 40.99 28.90 2.67
N PRO A 47 40.92 29.77 1.64
CA PRO A 47 40.13 29.52 0.44
C PRO A 47 40.49 28.20 -0.25
N ASP A 48 41.77 27.82 -0.25
CA ASP A 48 42.25 26.58 -0.87
C ASP A 48 41.76 25.33 -0.12
N GLN A 49 41.78 25.34 1.23
CA GLN A 49 41.28 24.24 2.05
C GLN A 49 39.79 23.98 1.82
N VAL A 50 39.01 25.06 1.74
CA VAL A 50 37.57 24.99 1.51
C VAL A 50 37.26 24.47 0.11
N LYS A 51 38.01 24.93 -0.89
CA LYS A 51 37.85 24.49 -2.28
C LYS A 51 38.18 23.00 -2.45
N THR A 52 39.27 22.52 -1.85
CA THR A 52 39.66 21.10 -1.88
C THR A 52 38.61 20.22 -1.21
N ALA A 53 38.09 20.64 -0.06
CA ALA A 53 37.06 19.88 0.65
C ALA A 53 35.70 19.90 -0.08
N LEU A 54 35.35 20.99 -0.75
CA LEU A 54 34.14 21.07 -1.57
C LEU A 54 34.23 20.18 -2.82
N GLN A 55 35.39 20.18 -3.49
CA GLN A 55 35.64 19.32 -4.65
C GLN A 55 35.59 17.83 -4.29
N ALA A 56 36.17 17.43 -3.16
CA ALA A 56 36.09 16.06 -2.67
C ALA A 56 34.64 15.62 -2.45
N HIS A 57 33.80 16.48 -1.86
CA HIS A 57 32.39 16.17 -1.63
C HIS A 57 31.57 16.10 -2.93
N GLN A 58 31.89 16.94 -3.93
CA GLN A 58 31.25 16.87 -5.25
C GLN A 58 31.64 15.60 -6.00
N GLN A 59 32.88 15.14 -5.89
CA GLN A 59 33.33 13.88 -6.48
C GLN A 59 32.64 12.67 -5.85
N GLU A 60 32.48 12.63 -4.53
CA GLU A 60 31.72 11.57 -3.84
C GLU A 60 30.30 11.44 -4.40
N LYS A 61 29.59 12.56 -4.57
CA LYS A 61 28.23 12.55 -5.15
C LYS A 61 28.20 12.08 -6.60
N GLN A 62 29.22 12.40 -7.40
CA GLN A 62 29.25 11.95 -8.80
C GLN A 62 29.50 10.45 -8.93
N VAL A 63 30.24 9.84 -7.99
CA VAL A 63 30.44 8.38 -7.96
C VAL A 63 29.14 7.67 -7.59
N GLU A 64 28.43 8.15 -6.56
CA GLU A 64 27.13 7.57 -6.15
C GLU A 64 26.07 7.64 -7.26
N VAL A 65 25.99 8.76 -7.99
CA VAL A 65 25.03 8.94 -9.11
C VAL A 65 25.35 7.99 -10.27
N LYS A 66 26.64 7.69 -10.51
CA LYS A 66 27.06 6.79 -11.59
C LYS A 66 26.77 5.32 -11.25
N GLU A 67 26.88 4.92 -9.99
CA GLU A 67 26.50 3.58 -9.52
C GLU A 67 24.99 3.36 -9.51
N GLN A 68 24.21 4.34 -9.06
CA GLN A 68 22.74 4.27 -9.09
C GLN A 68 22.17 4.27 -10.51
N GLY A 69 22.82 4.99 -11.45
CA GLY A 69 22.43 4.97 -12.87
C GLY A 69 22.60 3.60 -13.52
N PHE A 70 23.64 2.85 -13.15
CA PHE A 70 23.87 1.49 -13.66
C PHE A 70 22.85 0.49 -13.09
N LEU A 71 22.57 0.55 -11.79
CA LEU A 71 21.61 -0.35 -11.15
C LEU A 71 20.18 -0.13 -11.67
N GLY A 72 19.78 1.13 -11.88
CA GLY A 72 18.49 1.46 -12.47
C GLY A 72 18.34 0.93 -13.91
N TRP A 73 19.40 1.02 -14.70
CA TRP A 73 19.39 0.51 -16.07
C TRP A 73 19.28 -1.03 -16.13
N VAL A 74 19.94 -1.73 -15.21
CA VAL A 74 19.81 -3.19 -15.07
C VAL A 74 18.37 -3.58 -14.73
N VAL A 75 17.72 -2.87 -13.80
CA VAL A 75 16.31 -3.15 -13.44
C VAL A 75 15.38 -2.93 -14.63
N VAL A 76 15.55 -1.84 -15.39
CA VAL A 76 14.76 -1.58 -16.61
C VAL A 76 14.95 -2.70 -17.63
N LEU A 77 16.18 -3.16 -17.84
CA LEU A 77 16.48 -4.21 -18.80
C LEU A 77 15.91 -5.57 -18.39
N VAL A 78 15.99 -5.93 -17.10
CA VAL A 78 15.38 -7.15 -16.57
C VAL A 78 13.85 -7.10 -16.70
N THR A 79 13.24 -5.95 -16.37
CA THR A 79 11.78 -5.77 -16.47
C THR A 79 11.30 -5.93 -17.91
N LEU A 80 12.01 -5.33 -18.87
CA LEU A 80 11.70 -5.45 -20.30
C LEU A 80 11.81 -6.90 -20.79
N LEU A 81 12.81 -7.63 -20.31
CA LEU A 81 13.03 -9.03 -20.67
C LEU A 81 11.92 -9.95 -20.11
N VAL A 82 11.45 -9.70 -18.89
CA VAL A 82 10.30 -10.42 -18.30
C VAL A 82 9.02 -10.17 -19.08
N VAL A 83 8.74 -8.91 -19.46
CA VAL A 83 7.55 -8.57 -20.26
C VAL A 83 7.56 -9.28 -21.62
N LEU A 84 8.71 -9.28 -22.30
CA LEU A 84 8.87 -10.00 -23.57
C LEU A 84 8.69 -11.51 -23.40
N LEU A 85 9.16 -12.08 -22.28
CA LEU A 85 9.03 -13.51 -22.00
C LEU A 85 7.58 -13.91 -21.72
N VAL A 86 6.82 -13.09 -20.98
CA VAL A 86 5.38 -13.30 -20.76
C VAL A 86 4.63 -13.20 -22.09
N LEU A 87 4.91 -12.18 -22.91
CA LEU A 87 4.33 -12.04 -24.26
C LEU A 87 4.65 -13.24 -25.14
N TYR A 88 5.89 -13.73 -25.12
CA TYR A 88 6.30 -14.89 -25.89
C TYR A 88 5.57 -16.17 -25.46
N LEU A 89 5.41 -16.39 -24.15
CA LEU A 89 4.65 -17.52 -23.60
C LEU A 89 3.16 -17.42 -23.94
N TRP A 90 2.60 -16.20 -23.95
CA TRP A 90 1.20 -15.97 -24.35
C TRP A 90 0.98 -16.24 -25.84
N LEU A 91 1.91 -15.82 -26.70
CA LEU A 91 1.80 -15.96 -28.16
C LEU A 91 2.10 -17.38 -28.65
N ASN A 92 2.99 -18.12 -27.98
CA ASN A 92 3.40 -19.46 -28.39
C ASN A 92 2.80 -20.58 -27.54
N TRP A 93 1.77 -20.31 -26.74
CA TRP A 93 1.11 -21.36 -25.98
C TRP A 93 0.51 -22.39 -26.94
N PRO A 94 1.03 -23.64 -26.99
CA PRO A 94 0.48 -24.67 -27.85
C PRO A 94 -0.87 -25.09 -27.27
N GLY A 95 -1.94 -24.84 -28.01
CA GLY A 95 -3.29 -25.22 -27.61
C GLY A 95 -3.44 -26.75 -27.56
N GLU A 96 -3.22 -27.34 -26.39
CA GLU A 96 -3.80 -28.64 -26.07
C GLU A 96 -5.30 -28.46 -25.89
N LYS A 97 -6.03 -28.95 -26.89
CA LYS A 97 -7.48 -29.14 -26.87
C LYS A 97 -7.80 -30.30 -25.91
N THR A 98 -7.80 -30.05 -24.61
CA THR A 98 -8.35 -31.00 -23.65
C THR A 98 -9.82 -30.67 -23.45
N GLN A 99 -10.68 -31.48 -24.08
CA GLN A 99 -12.10 -31.56 -23.74
C GLN A 99 -12.23 -31.98 -22.28
N THR A 100 -12.59 -31.03 -21.43
CA THR A 100 -13.16 -31.28 -20.10
C THR A 100 -14.63 -30.87 -20.17
N PRO A 101 -15.59 -31.68 -19.67
CA PRO A 101 -17.00 -31.30 -19.64
C PRO A 101 -17.17 -30.03 -18.80
N ALA A 102 -17.95 -29.08 -19.30
CA ALA A 102 -17.97 -27.69 -18.90
C ALA A 102 -18.18 -27.44 -17.38
N PRO A 103 -17.27 -26.71 -16.71
CA PRO A 103 -17.66 -25.77 -15.69
C PRO A 103 -18.10 -24.48 -16.38
N VAL A 104 -19.33 -24.06 -16.08
CA VAL A 104 -19.92 -22.80 -16.54
C VAL A 104 -18.98 -21.63 -16.29
N SER A 105 -18.73 -20.92 -17.37
CA SER A 105 -18.12 -19.61 -17.54
C SER A 105 -18.18 -18.72 -16.30
N SER A 106 -17.08 -18.63 -15.55
CA SER A 106 -16.80 -17.46 -14.71
C SER A 106 -16.42 -16.30 -15.63
N PRO A 107 -17.16 -15.18 -15.67
CA PRO A 107 -16.62 -13.96 -16.27
C PRO A 107 -15.43 -13.47 -15.43
N PRO A 108 -14.42 -12.82 -16.04
CA PRO A 108 -13.26 -12.32 -15.31
C PRO A 108 -13.72 -11.28 -14.26
N SER A 109 -13.58 -11.64 -12.98
CA SER A 109 -13.84 -10.77 -11.84
C SER A 109 -12.77 -9.68 -11.78
N ASN A 110 -13.05 -8.56 -12.42
CA ASN A 110 -12.34 -7.30 -12.18
C ASN A 110 -12.75 -6.68 -10.82
N ASN A 111 -13.61 -7.37 -10.04
CA ASN A 111 -14.17 -6.90 -8.79
C ASN A 111 -13.35 -7.39 -7.57
N ASP A 112 -12.50 -8.41 -7.74
CA ASP A 112 -11.70 -8.96 -6.64
C ASP A 112 -10.69 -7.94 -6.08
N SER A 113 -10.13 -7.08 -6.93
CA SER A 113 -9.18 -6.03 -6.52
C SER A 113 -9.89 -4.84 -5.86
N LEU A 114 -11.09 -4.50 -6.33
CA LEU A 114 -11.90 -3.38 -5.81
C LEU A 114 -12.49 -3.71 -4.44
N VAL A 115 -13.03 -4.92 -4.27
CA VAL A 115 -13.56 -5.40 -2.99
C VAL A 115 -12.45 -5.52 -1.96
N LYS A 116 -11.30 -6.06 -2.35
CA LYS A 116 -10.14 -6.18 -1.46
C LYS A 116 -9.61 -4.80 -1.03
N GLY A 117 -9.48 -3.85 -1.96
CA GLY A 117 -9.00 -2.50 -1.67
C GLY A 117 -9.94 -1.68 -0.79
N LEU A 118 -11.26 -1.80 -1.00
CA LEU A 118 -12.24 -1.09 -0.17
C LEU A 118 -12.30 -1.63 1.26
N LEU A 119 -12.11 -2.94 1.42
CA LEU A 119 -12.15 -3.60 2.71
C LEU A 119 -10.87 -3.40 3.52
N GLU A 120 -9.71 -3.39 2.85
CA GLU A 120 -8.44 -2.96 3.45
C GLU A 120 -8.52 -1.51 3.93
N ALA A 121 -9.13 -0.60 3.16
CA ALA A 121 -9.34 0.79 3.58
C ALA A 121 -10.27 0.92 4.80
N PHE A 122 -11.27 0.04 4.95
CA PHE A 122 -12.19 0.03 6.09
C PHE A 122 -11.52 -0.51 7.36
N LEU A 123 -10.71 -1.56 7.24
CA LEU A 123 -9.93 -2.10 8.37
C LEU A 123 -8.91 -1.09 8.91
N ASP A 124 -8.39 -0.20 8.06
CA ASP A 124 -7.46 0.86 8.46
C ASP A 124 -8.15 2.06 9.13
N THR A 125 -9.45 2.26 8.88
CA THR A 125 -10.22 3.41 9.42
C THR A 125 -11.01 3.10 10.69
N GLN A 126 -11.34 1.84 10.95
CA GLN A 126 -12.03 1.43 12.17
C GLN A 126 -11.02 0.84 13.15
N ASN A 127 -11.04 1.32 14.39
CA ASN A 127 -10.29 0.75 15.51
C ASN A 127 -10.97 -0.57 15.91
N VAL A 128 -10.96 -1.56 15.00
CA VAL A 128 -11.65 -2.83 15.14
C VAL A 128 -11.03 -3.54 16.34
N PRO A 129 -11.82 -3.91 17.37
CA PRO A 129 -11.29 -4.69 18.49
C PRO A 129 -10.64 -5.97 17.94
N PRO A 130 -9.60 -6.51 18.61
CA PRO A 130 -8.88 -7.65 18.08
C PRO A 130 -9.81 -8.87 18.07
N LEU A 131 -10.44 -9.15 16.92
CA LEU A 131 -11.03 -10.45 16.65
C LEU A 131 -9.85 -11.42 16.48
N GLU A 132 -9.39 -11.98 17.61
CA GLU A 132 -8.15 -12.76 17.66
C GLU A 132 -8.16 -13.92 16.64
N ASP A 133 -9.33 -14.51 16.38
CA ASP A 133 -9.59 -15.37 15.22
C ASP A 133 -11.07 -15.35 14.82
N LEU A 134 -11.35 -15.02 13.56
CA LEU A 134 -12.65 -15.21 12.94
C LEU A 134 -12.79 -16.68 12.52
N PRO A 135 -13.84 -17.40 12.98
CA PRO A 135 -14.07 -18.78 12.58
C PRO A 135 -14.32 -18.88 11.06
N GLU A 136 -13.99 -20.04 10.49
CA GLU A 136 -14.26 -20.30 9.08
C GLU A 136 -15.79 -20.41 8.84
N PRO A 137 -16.36 -19.61 7.92
CA PRO A 137 -17.78 -19.59 7.66
C PRO A 137 -18.22 -20.85 6.91
N PHE A 138 -19.42 -21.34 7.22
CA PHE A 138 -20.02 -22.45 6.50
C PHE A 138 -20.93 -21.94 5.39
N VAL A 139 -20.70 -22.37 4.15
CA VAL A 139 -21.47 -21.97 2.97
C VAL A 139 -22.30 -23.14 2.45
N GLU A 140 -23.61 -22.92 2.34
CA GLU A 140 -24.58 -23.87 1.77
C GLU A 140 -25.15 -23.26 0.48
N TYR A 141 -24.85 -23.88 -0.67
CA TYR A 141 -25.41 -23.49 -1.95
C TYR A 141 -26.74 -24.21 -2.17
N ASP A 142 -27.77 -23.45 -2.50
CA ASP A 142 -29.12 -23.98 -2.74
C ASP A 142 -29.74 -23.25 -3.94
N GLU A 143 -30.10 -23.99 -4.98
CA GLU A 143 -30.72 -23.42 -6.19
C GLU A 143 -32.12 -22.84 -5.94
N ALA A 144 -32.72 -23.07 -4.78
CA ALA A 144 -34.04 -22.54 -4.42
C ALA A 144 -34.06 -21.04 -4.09
N GLY A 145 -32.92 -20.33 -4.16
CA GLY A 145 -32.86 -18.89 -3.91
C GLY A 145 -33.43 -18.05 -5.07
N GLY A 146 -34.37 -17.16 -4.75
CA GLY A 146 -34.97 -16.24 -5.71
C GLY A 146 -34.04 -15.09 -6.12
N ASP A 147 -34.32 -14.53 -7.30
CA ASP A 147 -33.73 -13.26 -7.72
C ASP A 147 -34.23 -12.14 -6.80
N ALA A 148 -33.33 -11.26 -6.38
CA ALA A 148 -33.68 -10.12 -5.54
C ALA A 148 -33.12 -8.81 -6.08
N ALA A 149 -33.85 -7.71 -5.87
CA ALA A 149 -33.36 -6.38 -6.15
C ALA A 149 -32.39 -5.91 -5.05
N CYS A 150 -31.43 -5.07 -5.40
CA CYS A 150 -30.52 -4.51 -4.41
C CYS A 150 -31.29 -3.71 -3.34
N PRO A 151 -31.04 -3.95 -2.05
CA PRO A 151 -31.72 -3.20 -1.00
C PRO A 151 -31.32 -1.72 -1.04
N LYS A 152 -32.30 -0.86 -0.78
CA LYS A 152 -32.13 0.61 -0.82
C LYS A 152 -31.83 1.22 0.55
N ASN A 153 -32.07 0.46 1.61
CA ASN A 153 -31.85 0.89 2.98
C ASN A 153 -31.48 -0.30 3.88
N LYS A 154 -30.96 0.03 5.07
CA LYS A 154 -30.47 -0.96 6.05
C LYS A 154 -31.51 -1.99 6.48
N ASN A 155 -32.79 -1.60 6.61
CA ASN A 155 -33.86 -2.51 6.99
C ASN A 155 -34.10 -3.53 5.88
N THR A 156 -34.21 -3.07 4.63
CA THR A 156 -34.34 -3.98 3.48
C THR A 156 -33.12 -4.87 3.28
N ALA A 157 -31.92 -4.41 3.66
CA ALA A 157 -30.71 -5.22 3.62
C ALA A 157 -30.74 -6.31 4.70
N ALA A 158 -31.15 -5.98 5.93
CA ALA A 158 -31.33 -6.96 6.99
C ALA A 158 -32.42 -7.99 6.67
N ASP A 159 -33.54 -7.57 6.08
CA ASP A 159 -34.60 -8.49 5.69
C ASP A 159 -34.16 -9.44 4.57
N LEU A 160 -33.36 -8.94 3.61
CA LEU A 160 -32.93 -9.70 2.45
C LEU A 160 -31.74 -10.62 2.76
N PHE A 161 -30.72 -10.07 3.43
CA PHE A 161 -29.46 -10.74 3.68
C PHE A 161 -29.40 -11.39 5.07
N GLY A 162 -30.23 -10.98 6.03
CA GLY A 162 -30.14 -11.39 7.43
C GLY A 162 -29.36 -10.42 8.31
N GLY A 163 -29.26 -10.73 9.60
CA GLY A 163 -28.64 -9.85 10.60
C GLY A 163 -29.54 -8.69 11.04
N ALA A 164 -29.03 -7.83 11.92
CA ALA A 164 -29.77 -6.65 12.39
C ALA A 164 -29.56 -5.46 11.45
N ALA A 165 -30.57 -4.60 11.26
CA ALA A 165 -30.42 -3.42 10.39
C ALA A 165 -29.23 -2.50 10.77
N GLY A 166 -28.88 -2.43 12.06
CA GLY A 166 -27.77 -1.62 12.55
C GLY A 166 -26.38 -2.07 12.07
N THR A 167 -26.22 -3.35 11.71
CA THR A 167 -24.94 -3.95 11.33
C THR A 167 -24.60 -3.76 9.85
N TRP A 168 -25.56 -3.22 9.08
CA TRP A 168 -25.41 -2.96 7.65
C TRP A 168 -25.02 -1.50 7.37
N ALA A 169 -24.05 -1.31 6.49
CA ALA A 169 -23.64 -0.02 5.95
C ALA A 169 -23.56 -0.10 4.41
N PHE A 170 -24.20 0.84 3.72
CA PHE A 170 -24.12 0.90 2.27
C PHE A 170 -22.80 1.54 1.85
N GLN A 171 -22.09 0.90 0.93
CA GLN A 171 -20.85 1.39 0.34
C GLN A 171 -21.13 1.86 -1.09
N THR A 172 -21.16 3.17 -1.28
CA THR A 172 -21.49 3.79 -2.57
C THR A 172 -20.47 3.46 -3.66
N GLU A 173 -19.17 3.42 -3.31
CA GLU A 173 -18.07 3.21 -4.27
C GLU A 173 -18.10 1.80 -4.90
N ALA A 174 -18.47 0.79 -4.11
CA ALA A 174 -18.55 -0.58 -4.56
C ALA A 174 -19.98 -1.04 -4.88
N ALA A 175 -20.96 -0.12 -4.84
CA ALA A 175 -22.39 -0.40 -5.06
C ALA A 175 -22.89 -1.63 -4.27
N GLY A 176 -22.54 -1.70 -2.99
CA GLY A 176 -22.77 -2.90 -2.17
C GLY A 176 -23.00 -2.61 -0.70
N TRP A 177 -23.22 -3.67 0.06
CA TRP A 177 -23.56 -3.62 1.48
C TRP A 177 -22.48 -4.28 2.31
N LEU A 178 -21.92 -3.54 3.25
CA LEU A 178 -20.98 -4.05 4.25
C LEU A 178 -21.76 -4.45 5.51
N PHE A 179 -21.50 -5.66 5.99
CA PHE A 179 -21.98 -6.21 7.25
C PHE A 179 -20.83 -6.30 8.24
N TYR A 180 -21.08 -5.88 9.48
CA TYR A 180 -20.20 -6.11 10.62
C TYR A 180 -21.01 -6.28 11.90
N ASP A 181 -20.78 -7.38 12.63
CA ASP A 181 -21.41 -7.66 13.91
C ASP A 181 -20.41 -8.37 14.85
N ASP A 182 -20.56 -8.13 16.15
CA ASP A 182 -19.78 -8.79 17.21
C ASP A 182 -20.29 -10.22 17.46
N ALA A 183 -21.50 -10.53 17.00
CA ALA A 183 -22.09 -11.85 17.05
C ALA A 183 -22.10 -12.55 15.69
N ALA A 184 -21.86 -13.86 15.69
CA ALA A 184 -21.97 -14.69 14.49
C ALA A 184 -23.38 -14.65 13.93
N ALA A 185 -23.53 -14.11 12.72
CA ALA A 185 -24.79 -14.05 11.99
C ALA A 185 -24.89 -15.14 10.93
N ARG A 186 -26.13 -15.36 10.49
CA ARG A 186 -26.45 -16.16 9.31
C ARG A 186 -26.90 -15.22 8.21
N LEU A 187 -26.15 -15.20 7.11
CA LEU A 187 -26.45 -14.38 5.95
C LEU A 187 -27.00 -15.21 4.80
N THR A 188 -27.82 -14.59 3.96
CA THR A 188 -28.33 -15.14 2.71
C THR A 188 -27.85 -14.25 1.57
N ILE A 189 -27.22 -14.83 0.57
CA ILE A 189 -26.82 -14.16 -0.67
C ILE A 189 -27.83 -14.58 -1.75
N PRO A 190 -28.73 -13.70 -2.20
CA PRO A 190 -29.72 -14.00 -3.22
C PRO A 190 -29.08 -14.30 -4.58
N LYS A 191 -29.87 -14.87 -5.48
CA LYS A 191 -29.45 -15.09 -6.86
C LYS A 191 -29.11 -13.77 -7.55
N ASN A 192 -28.07 -13.80 -8.39
CA ASN A 192 -27.43 -12.66 -9.06
C ASN A 192 -26.63 -11.71 -8.15
N MET A 193 -26.49 -11.99 -6.86
CA MET A 193 -25.60 -11.23 -5.97
C MET A 193 -24.34 -12.02 -5.64
N ALA A 194 -23.27 -11.31 -5.31
CA ALA A 194 -22.01 -11.89 -4.87
C ALA A 194 -21.64 -11.35 -3.50
N GLY A 195 -21.03 -12.18 -2.68
CA GLY A 195 -20.58 -11.86 -1.35
C GLY A 195 -19.09 -12.16 -1.19
N SER A 196 -18.47 -11.51 -0.21
CA SER A 196 -17.13 -11.82 0.27
C SER A 196 -17.17 -11.85 1.79
N VAL A 197 -16.83 -12.98 2.40
CA VAL A 197 -16.94 -13.19 3.84
C VAL A 197 -15.55 -13.29 4.47
N ALA A 198 -15.30 -12.52 5.52
CA ALA A 198 -14.01 -12.50 6.20
C ALA A 198 -13.87 -13.68 7.18
N TYR A 199 -12.70 -14.30 7.22
CA TYR A 199 -12.36 -15.38 8.16
C TYR A 199 -10.86 -15.44 8.46
N GLY A 200 -10.47 -16.19 9.50
CA GLY A 200 -9.08 -16.28 9.97
C GLY A 200 -8.69 -15.12 10.90
N SER A 201 -7.40 -14.85 11.06
CA SER A 201 -6.95 -13.85 12.04
C SER A 201 -7.27 -12.42 11.60
N ALA A 202 -7.68 -11.55 12.53
CA ALA A 202 -7.90 -10.12 12.25
C ALA A 202 -6.66 -9.40 11.68
N ARG A 203 -5.44 -9.93 11.91
CA ARG A 203 -4.21 -9.37 11.34
C ARG A 203 -3.95 -9.77 9.89
N SER A 204 -4.63 -10.81 9.43
CA SER A 204 -4.50 -11.35 8.07
C SER A 204 -5.83 -11.97 7.64
N PRO A 205 -6.90 -11.17 7.53
CA PRO A 205 -8.21 -11.69 7.19
C PRO A 205 -8.16 -12.32 5.79
N LYS A 206 -8.65 -13.54 5.71
CA LYS A 206 -8.90 -14.21 4.44
C LYS A 206 -10.33 -13.92 4.03
N PHE A 207 -10.56 -13.94 2.73
CA PHE A 207 -11.86 -13.64 2.16
C PHE A 207 -12.34 -14.83 1.35
N LEU A 208 -13.50 -15.35 1.71
CA LEU A 208 -14.18 -16.40 0.99
C LEU A 208 -15.19 -15.76 0.03
N PRO A 209 -14.98 -15.83 -1.30
CA PRO A 209 -15.98 -15.39 -2.25
C PRO A 209 -17.18 -16.35 -2.24
N VAL A 210 -18.39 -15.79 -2.26
CA VAL A 210 -19.65 -16.53 -2.26
C VAL A 210 -20.53 -15.98 -3.37
N ILE A 211 -21.02 -16.84 -4.26
CA ILE A 211 -21.95 -16.44 -5.33
C ILE A 211 -23.32 -16.98 -4.96
N GLY A 212 -24.34 -16.10 -4.96
CA GLY A 212 -25.69 -16.52 -4.66
C GLY A 212 -26.33 -17.33 -5.79
N PRO A 213 -27.34 -18.17 -5.50
CA PRO A 213 -28.02 -18.30 -4.21
C PRO A 213 -27.26 -19.15 -3.17
N ALA A 214 -26.97 -18.57 -2.01
CA ALA A 214 -26.22 -19.25 -0.94
C ALA A 214 -26.64 -18.77 0.45
N LYS A 215 -26.53 -19.64 1.45
CA LYS A 215 -26.64 -19.31 2.87
C LYS A 215 -25.27 -19.46 3.52
N VAL A 216 -24.84 -18.44 4.24
CA VAL A 216 -23.57 -18.44 4.95
C VAL A 216 -23.82 -18.32 6.45
N SER A 217 -23.20 -19.20 7.24
CA SER A 217 -23.34 -19.20 8.70
C SER A 217 -21.99 -18.94 9.36
N GLY A 218 -21.99 -18.30 10.52
CA GLY A 218 -20.75 -17.95 11.23
C GLY A 218 -20.14 -16.64 10.74
N VAL A 219 -20.95 -15.71 10.24
CA VAL A 219 -20.47 -14.48 9.62
C VAL A 219 -20.38 -13.36 10.65
N TYR A 220 -19.20 -12.79 10.82
CA TYR A 220 -18.97 -11.57 11.61
C TYR A 220 -18.79 -10.35 10.71
N MET A 221 -18.22 -10.56 9.52
CA MET A 221 -17.95 -9.50 8.55
C MET A 221 -18.13 -10.03 7.15
N ALA A 222 -18.91 -9.32 6.34
CA ALA A 222 -19.13 -9.67 4.95
C ALA A 222 -19.39 -8.43 4.11
N PHE A 223 -19.09 -8.53 2.82
CA PHE A 223 -19.44 -7.53 1.83
C PHE A 223 -20.32 -8.17 0.76
N VAL A 224 -21.47 -7.58 0.46
CA VAL A 224 -22.43 -8.07 -0.55
C VAL A 224 -22.51 -7.07 -1.70
N LEU A 225 -22.04 -7.49 -2.86
CA LEU A 225 -22.14 -6.79 -4.13
C LEU A 225 -23.52 -6.99 -4.75
N CYS A 226 -24.14 -5.88 -5.12
CA CYS A 226 -25.32 -5.88 -5.97
C CYS A 226 -24.93 -5.66 -7.43
N PRO A 227 -25.44 -6.44 -8.39
CA PRO A 227 -25.34 -6.09 -9.80
C PRO A 227 -26.15 -4.79 -10.05
N GLN A 228 -25.62 -3.92 -10.91
CA GLN A 228 -26.31 -2.73 -11.40
C GLN A 228 -27.29 -3.07 -12.53
#